data_AF-A0ABD0MGJ3-F1
#
_entry.id   AF-A0ABD0MGJ3-F1
#
_cell.length_a   1.000
_cell.length_b   1.000
_cell.length_c   1.000
_cell.angle_alpha   90.00
_cell.angle_beta   90.00
_cell.angle_gamma   90.00
#
_symmetry.space_group_name_H-M   'P 1'
#
loop_
_entity.id
_entity.type
_entity.pdbx_description
1 polymer ?
#
loop_
_entity_poly.entity_id
_entity_poly.type
_entity_poly.pdbx_seq_one_letter_code
_entity_poly.pdbx_strand_id
1 'polypeptide(L)'
;MRLANTPAAFNLPNAEKGYFPHQFNRPYPAKDFYGYATMSNKDRAEFDEWYSGVSDKVFDFKKELAMYGKNDVVLLREVCMKYRDEFIQCTGLDPWTRAKQSDANVIAFMSTYKHPERLNPHDALFGGRTNAFKLYHKAAEEQQTLPCMHADEERAIHGCWVSIELLKAIEKGYVVVKVDEVWHFPQRSETLFCDYVKTFLQFKQESSGYPKDVVTDGDKESYVRDYFEREGIKLNLDKIELNPARRSIMKLILNSLWGRFCLREGLPTTEIVKDPEQFARHIFGTEHEIRYFSFVSDAVAIVQWSYANGKAAPTRDVNVFLGAFTTAHARLELYDVMERLGDRLLYCDTDSLIYTAKDGEYEPPLGPYLSDLTDEVGPGDHITLFLSAGPKSYGYVTAKGKVCMKVKGITLNAVNSEVITLDSLIGLVDHYVTERDNSLHVLAHNDTIVRNKKNLTLHNKSFVKKFKVVYDKRVLLPDFTTLPYGF
;
A
#
# COMPACT_ATOMS: atom_id res chain seq x y z
N MET A 1 -6.18 2.54 -7.80
CA MET A 1 -5.71 3.65 -8.65
C MET A 1 -6.84 4.67 -8.78
N ARG A 2 -6.55 5.98 -8.94
CA ARG A 2 -7.59 6.98 -9.27
C ARG A 2 -8.08 6.75 -10.70
N LEU A 3 -9.38 6.92 -10.97
CA LEU A 3 -9.96 6.70 -12.30
C LEU A 3 -9.29 7.57 -13.38
N ALA A 4 -8.88 8.80 -13.05
CA ALA A 4 -8.16 9.71 -13.94
C ALA A 4 -6.80 9.17 -14.42
N ASN A 5 -6.12 8.34 -13.63
CA ASN A 5 -4.82 7.77 -13.99
C ASN A 5 -4.97 6.47 -14.82
N THR A 6 -6.20 6.00 -14.97
CA THR A 6 -6.50 4.68 -15.52
C THR A 6 -6.38 4.61 -17.03
N PRO A 7 -6.76 5.63 -17.83
CA PRO A 7 -6.54 5.63 -19.28
C PRO A 7 -5.07 5.48 -19.67
N ALA A 8 -4.19 6.25 -19.03
CA ALA A 8 -2.74 6.15 -19.23
C ALA A 8 -2.19 4.81 -18.74
N ALA A 9 -2.65 4.32 -17.58
CA ALA A 9 -2.23 3.04 -17.06
C ALA A 9 -2.68 1.84 -17.92
N PHE A 10 -3.82 1.93 -18.61
CA PHE A 10 -4.39 0.85 -19.41
C PHE A 10 -4.20 1.02 -20.93
N ASN A 11 -3.47 2.05 -21.37
CA ASN A 11 -3.27 2.41 -22.77
C ASN A 11 -4.61 2.38 -23.55
N LEU A 12 -5.59 3.15 -23.08
CA LEU A 12 -6.92 3.27 -23.68
C LEU A 12 -6.94 4.50 -24.59
N PRO A 13 -6.82 4.35 -25.92
CA PRO A 13 -6.55 5.47 -26.85
C PRO A 13 -7.71 6.47 -26.98
N ASN A 14 -8.92 6.12 -26.54
CA ASN A 14 -10.13 6.93 -26.74
C ASN A 14 -10.89 7.25 -25.44
N ALA A 15 -10.21 7.19 -24.29
CA ALA A 15 -10.86 7.32 -23.00
C ALA A 15 -10.23 8.44 -22.16
N GLU A 16 -10.44 9.69 -22.52
CA GLU A 16 -10.08 10.81 -21.65
C GLU A 16 -11.14 11.01 -20.57
N LYS A 17 -10.70 11.12 -19.32
CA LYS A 17 -11.58 11.58 -18.26
C LYS A 17 -11.69 13.11 -18.37
N GLY A 18 -12.81 13.59 -18.91
CA GLY A 18 -13.12 15.02 -18.93
C GLY A 18 -13.30 15.61 -17.53
N TYR A 19 -13.32 16.94 -17.43
CA TYR A 19 -13.51 17.65 -16.17
C TYR A 19 -14.99 17.97 -15.94
N PHE A 20 -15.56 17.57 -14.79
CA PHE A 20 -16.97 17.85 -14.46
C PHE A 20 -17.08 18.98 -13.43
N PRO A 21 -17.90 20.02 -13.66
CA PRO A 21 -18.07 21.10 -12.71
C PRO A 21 -18.98 20.64 -11.57
N HIS A 22 -18.37 20.17 -10.49
CA HIS A 22 -19.06 19.56 -9.34
C HIS A 22 -19.99 20.53 -8.58
N GLN A 23 -20.01 21.82 -8.94
CA GLN A 23 -20.64 22.89 -8.18
C GLN A 23 -21.62 23.79 -8.97
N PHE A 24 -21.96 23.51 -10.25
CA PHE A 24 -22.70 24.52 -11.05
C PHE A 24 -23.69 24.01 -12.12
N ASN A 25 -24.65 24.85 -12.55
CA ASN A 25 -25.80 24.44 -13.39
C ASN A 25 -26.30 25.49 -14.43
N ARG A 26 -25.41 26.11 -15.23
CA ARG A 26 -25.55 26.87 -16.54
C ARG A 26 -24.46 27.96 -16.67
N PRO A 27 -24.17 28.55 -17.86
CA PRO A 27 -23.22 28.13 -18.93
C PRO A 27 -21.85 27.59 -18.43
N TYR A 28 -20.85 27.32 -19.30
CA TYR A 28 -19.55 26.74 -18.88
C TYR A 28 -18.95 27.61 -17.76
N PRO A 29 -18.82 27.08 -16.54
CA PRO A 29 -18.49 27.91 -15.38
C PRO A 29 -17.02 28.31 -15.38
N ALA A 30 -16.68 29.38 -14.67
CA ALA A 30 -15.29 29.80 -14.45
C ALA A 30 -14.44 28.64 -13.91
N LYS A 31 -13.12 28.66 -14.20
CA LYS A 31 -12.17 27.57 -13.89
C LYS A 31 -12.30 27.03 -12.45
N ASP A 32 -12.58 27.91 -11.49
CA ASP A 32 -12.73 27.57 -10.06
C ASP A 32 -13.77 26.48 -9.78
N PHE A 33 -14.86 26.41 -10.55
CA PHE A 33 -15.94 25.43 -10.37
C PHE A 33 -15.57 23.99 -10.76
N TYR A 34 -14.42 23.80 -11.43
CA TYR A 34 -13.87 22.48 -11.76
C TYR A 34 -12.91 21.96 -10.68
N GLY A 35 -12.76 22.69 -9.57
CA GLY A 35 -11.71 22.41 -8.61
C GLY A 35 -10.32 22.70 -9.18
N TYR A 36 -10.19 23.65 -10.12
CA TYR A 36 -8.92 24.08 -10.73
C TYR A 36 -7.86 24.43 -9.69
N ALA A 37 -8.29 25.09 -8.60
CA ALA A 37 -7.45 25.39 -7.45
C ALA A 37 -6.83 24.14 -6.79
N THR A 38 -7.45 22.97 -6.94
CA THR A 38 -7.01 21.68 -6.36
C THR A 38 -6.33 20.73 -7.36
N MET A 39 -6.25 21.09 -8.64
CA MET A 39 -5.56 20.32 -9.67
C MET A 39 -4.03 20.40 -9.50
N SER A 40 -3.29 19.37 -9.94
CA SER A 40 -1.83 19.47 -9.98
C SER A 40 -1.36 20.41 -11.10
N ASN A 41 -0.12 20.89 -11.07
CA ASN A 41 0.41 21.79 -12.10
C ASN A 41 0.34 21.19 -13.51
N LYS A 42 0.54 19.86 -13.62
CA LYS A 42 0.38 19.14 -14.89
C LYS A 42 -1.08 19.14 -15.35
N ASP A 43 -2.00 18.76 -14.46
CA ASP A 43 -3.43 18.70 -14.78
C ASP A 43 -4.00 20.08 -15.12
N ARG A 44 -3.48 21.17 -14.53
CA ARG A 44 -3.86 22.55 -14.87
C ARG A 44 -3.51 22.92 -16.30
N ALA A 45 -2.33 22.52 -16.79
CA ALA A 45 -1.93 22.81 -18.17
C ALA A 45 -2.85 22.09 -19.18
N GLU A 46 -3.14 20.81 -18.94
CA GLU A 46 -4.08 20.02 -19.75
C GLU A 46 -5.52 20.57 -19.64
N PHE A 47 -5.94 21.00 -18.45
CA PHE A 47 -7.23 21.65 -18.23
C PHE A 47 -7.36 22.97 -18.99
N ASP A 48 -6.32 23.81 -18.97
CA ASP A 48 -6.35 25.13 -19.61
C ASP A 48 -6.47 25.03 -21.14
N GLU A 49 -5.77 24.06 -21.73
CA GLU A 49 -5.88 23.73 -23.15
C GLU A 49 -7.31 23.29 -23.50
N TRP A 50 -7.89 22.37 -22.74
CA TRP A 50 -9.30 21.96 -22.92
C TRP A 50 -10.29 23.11 -22.72
N TYR A 51 -10.16 23.86 -21.62
CA TYR A 51 -11.09 24.92 -21.21
C TYR A 51 -11.14 26.04 -22.25
N SER A 52 -9.98 26.41 -22.83
CA SER A 52 -9.90 27.38 -23.92
C SER A 52 -10.71 26.96 -25.16
N GLY A 53 -10.90 25.66 -25.38
CA GLY A 53 -11.68 25.12 -26.51
C GLY A 53 -13.19 24.97 -26.25
N VAL A 54 -13.65 25.15 -25.01
CA VAL A 54 -15.05 24.91 -24.62
C VAL A 54 -15.71 26.07 -23.86
N SER A 55 -14.96 27.05 -23.34
CA SER A 55 -15.45 28.14 -22.49
C SER A 55 -16.58 28.97 -23.12
N ASP A 56 -16.58 29.09 -24.45
CA ASP A 56 -17.52 29.94 -25.20
C ASP A 56 -18.79 29.19 -25.61
N LYS A 57 -18.91 27.90 -25.25
CA LYS A 57 -20.04 27.03 -25.62
C LYS A 57 -21.13 27.04 -24.55
N VAL A 58 -22.34 26.57 -24.90
CA VAL A 58 -23.45 26.43 -23.95
C VAL A 58 -23.32 25.10 -23.20
N PHE A 59 -23.23 25.16 -21.87
CA PHE A 59 -23.16 23.98 -21.01
C PHE A 59 -24.55 23.39 -20.74
N ASP A 60 -24.83 22.20 -21.28
CA ASP A 60 -26.05 21.45 -21.01
C ASP A 60 -25.81 20.45 -19.88
N PHE A 61 -26.15 20.84 -18.65
CA PHE A 61 -25.90 20.05 -17.44
C PHE A 61 -26.48 18.63 -17.51
N LYS A 62 -27.68 18.43 -18.07
CA LYS A 62 -28.29 17.10 -18.13
C LYS A 62 -27.57 16.21 -19.13
N LYS A 63 -27.17 16.77 -20.27
CA LYS A 63 -26.39 16.06 -21.29
C LYS A 63 -24.98 15.74 -20.80
N GLU A 64 -24.28 16.71 -20.21
CA GLU A 64 -22.91 16.57 -19.72
C GLU A 64 -22.83 15.65 -18.50
N LEU A 65 -23.79 15.70 -17.57
CA LEU A 65 -23.86 14.76 -16.43
C LEU A 65 -24.14 13.33 -16.90
N ALA A 66 -25.05 13.16 -17.86
CA ALA A 66 -25.32 11.86 -18.46
C ALA A 66 -24.09 11.33 -19.23
N MET A 67 -23.37 12.19 -19.95
CA MET A 67 -22.16 11.84 -20.70
C MET A 67 -20.99 11.53 -19.76
N TYR A 68 -20.80 12.30 -18.70
CA TYR A 68 -19.78 12.07 -17.68
C TYR A 68 -20.04 10.78 -16.88
N GLY A 69 -21.28 10.57 -16.43
CA GLY A 69 -21.68 9.33 -15.77
C GLY A 69 -21.57 8.10 -16.70
N LYS A 70 -21.93 8.25 -17.98
CA LYS A 70 -21.75 7.20 -18.98
C LYS A 70 -20.28 6.95 -19.27
N ASN A 71 -19.44 7.99 -19.37
CA ASN A 71 -18.00 7.85 -19.59
C ASN A 71 -17.29 7.21 -18.39
N ASP A 72 -17.66 7.52 -17.15
CA ASP A 72 -17.11 6.84 -15.96
C ASP A 72 -17.47 5.35 -15.94
N VAL A 73 -18.73 5.01 -16.30
CA VAL A 73 -19.18 3.60 -16.39
C VAL A 73 -18.57 2.88 -17.59
N VAL A 74 -18.45 3.54 -18.74
CA VAL A 74 -17.79 3.00 -19.93
C VAL A 74 -16.31 2.79 -19.66
N LEU A 75 -15.61 3.77 -19.08
CA LEU A 75 -14.20 3.64 -18.72
C LEU A 75 -13.99 2.52 -17.70
N LEU A 76 -14.83 2.41 -16.67
CA LEU A 76 -14.76 1.29 -15.73
C LEU A 76 -15.02 -0.06 -16.42
N ARG A 77 -15.98 -0.12 -17.35
CA ARG A 77 -16.25 -1.30 -18.18
C ARG A 77 -15.05 -1.65 -19.05
N GLU A 78 -14.48 -0.71 -19.79
CA GLU A 78 -13.33 -0.93 -20.67
C GLU A 78 -12.09 -1.36 -19.87
N VAL A 79 -11.91 -0.83 -18.66
CA VAL A 79 -10.84 -1.27 -17.74
C VAL A 79 -11.08 -2.69 -17.26
N CYS A 80 -12.31 -3.03 -16.86
CA CYS A 80 -12.68 -4.38 -16.47
C CYS A 80 -12.55 -5.37 -17.63
N MET A 81 -12.89 -4.96 -18.84
CA MET A 81 -12.75 -5.77 -20.06
C MET A 81 -11.28 -5.97 -20.40
N LYS A 82 -10.47 -4.90 -20.44
CA LYS A 82 -9.03 -5.01 -20.69
C LYS A 82 -8.30 -5.82 -19.61
N TYR A 83 -8.67 -5.66 -18.34
CA TYR A 83 -8.17 -6.52 -17.26
C TYR A 83 -8.52 -7.99 -17.51
N ARG A 84 -9.78 -8.28 -17.85
CA ARG A 84 -10.25 -9.66 -18.12
C ARG A 84 -9.55 -10.26 -19.33
N ASP A 85 -9.41 -9.51 -20.42
CA ASP A 85 -8.79 -9.96 -21.66
C ASP A 85 -7.29 -10.22 -21.46
N GLU A 86 -6.56 -9.29 -20.84
CA GLU A 86 -5.14 -9.47 -20.48
C GLU A 86 -4.95 -10.65 -19.51
N PHE A 87 -5.85 -10.81 -18.54
CA PHE A 87 -5.80 -11.91 -17.57
C PHE A 87 -6.03 -13.27 -18.27
N ILE A 88 -7.03 -13.39 -19.14
CA ILE A 88 -7.31 -14.61 -19.92
C ILE A 88 -6.16 -14.92 -20.86
N GLN A 89 -5.62 -13.93 -21.57
CA GLN A 89 -4.49 -14.12 -22.48
C GLN A 89 -3.23 -14.62 -21.77
N CYS A 90 -3.00 -14.16 -20.52
CA CYS A 90 -1.82 -14.57 -19.76
C CYS A 90 -1.99 -15.91 -19.03
N THR A 91 -3.20 -16.25 -18.58
CA THR A 91 -3.41 -17.37 -17.65
C THR A 91 -4.28 -18.51 -18.20
N GLY A 92 -4.98 -18.28 -19.31
CA GLY A 92 -6.01 -19.19 -19.82
C GLY A 92 -7.26 -19.30 -18.94
N LEU A 93 -7.35 -18.51 -17.86
CA LEU A 93 -8.45 -18.53 -16.88
C LEU A 93 -9.27 -17.25 -16.99
N ASP A 94 -10.59 -17.36 -16.93
CA ASP A 94 -11.49 -16.20 -16.81
C ASP A 94 -11.69 -15.88 -15.32
N PRO A 95 -11.34 -14.66 -14.86
CA PRO A 95 -11.41 -14.28 -13.45
C PRO A 95 -12.85 -14.24 -12.90
N TRP A 96 -13.87 -14.41 -13.76
CA TRP A 96 -15.28 -14.40 -13.36
C TRP A 96 -16.01 -15.73 -13.52
N THR A 97 -15.29 -16.87 -13.52
CA THR A 97 -15.92 -18.19 -13.56
C THR A 97 -15.86 -18.95 -12.23
N ARG A 98 -17.00 -18.88 -11.53
CA ARG A 98 -17.65 -19.80 -10.59
C ARG A 98 -17.22 -19.94 -9.12
N ALA A 99 -18.20 -19.60 -8.29
CA ALA A 99 -18.53 -20.26 -7.03
C ALA A 99 -18.92 -21.74 -7.22
N LYS A 100 -18.52 -22.58 -6.25
CA LYS A 100 -19.31 -23.54 -5.42
C LYS A 100 -18.33 -24.52 -4.73
N GLN A 101 -18.29 -24.60 -3.40
CA GLN A 101 -19.24 -25.23 -2.46
C GLN A 101 -19.31 -26.77 -2.59
N SER A 102 -19.48 -27.42 -1.42
CA SER A 102 -19.98 -28.78 -1.17
C SER A 102 -18.99 -29.96 -1.05
N ASP A 103 -18.26 -30.04 0.07
CA ASP A 103 -17.78 -31.33 0.60
C ASP A 103 -18.41 -31.58 1.98
N ALA A 104 -19.23 -32.62 2.08
CA ALA A 104 -20.03 -32.95 3.27
C ALA A 104 -19.23 -33.67 4.37
N ASN A 105 -18.11 -34.31 4.04
CA ASN A 105 -17.30 -35.05 5.02
C ASN A 105 -16.46 -34.10 5.89
N VAL A 106 -16.11 -32.94 5.36
CA VAL A 106 -15.35 -31.89 6.07
C VAL A 106 -16.22 -31.14 7.09
N ILE A 107 -17.51 -30.97 6.80
CA ILE A 107 -18.48 -30.32 7.69
C ILE A 107 -18.74 -31.18 8.94
N ALA A 108 -18.82 -32.50 8.79
CA ALA A 108 -19.06 -33.43 9.90
C ALA A 108 -17.91 -33.45 10.91
N PHE A 109 -16.66 -33.40 10.44
CA PHE A 109 -15.46 -33.41 11.29
C PHE A 109 -15.33 -32.16 12.18
N MET A 110 -15.71 -30.98 11.67
CA MET A 110 -15.55 -29.70 12.39
C MET A 110 -16.57 -29.51 13.54
N SER A 111 -17.65 -30.30 13.56
CA SER A 111 -18.78 -30.15 14.51
C SER A 111 -18.52 -30.68 15.93
N THR A 112 -17.43 -31.43 16.14
CA THR A 112 -17.15 -32.10 17.42
C THR A 112 -15.91 -31.57 18.15
N TYR A 113 -15.25 -30.55 17.61
CA TYR A 113 -14.00 -30.04 18.16
C TYR A 113 -14.21 -28.83 19.09
N LYS A 114 -13.80 -28.95 20.35
CA LYS A 114 -13.73 -27.83 21.31
C LYS A 114 -12.29 -27.62 21.77
N HIS A 115 -11.83 -26.37 21.80
CA HIS A 115 -10.47 -26.06 22.22
C HIS A 115 -10.34 -24.80 23.07
N PRO A 116 -9.37 -24.76 24.01
CA PRO A 116 -9.06 -23.60 24.84
C PRO A 116 -8.34 -22.52 24.04
N GLU A 117 -8.27 -21.30 24.57
CA GLU A 117 -7.59 -20.16 23.93
C GLU A 117 -6.12 -20.50 23.64
N ARG A 118 -5.80 -20.59 22.34
CA ARG A 118 -4.47 -20.80 21.78
C ARG A 118 -3.89 -19.48 21.29
N LEU A 119 -2.57 -19.43 21.12
CA LEU A 119 -1.84 -18.35 20.45
C LEU A 119 -2.48 -17.96 19.11
N ASN A 120 -2.78 -16.67 18.94
CA ASN A 120 -3.37 -16.14 17.71
C ASN A 120 -2.24 -15.80 16.72
N PRO A 121 -2.09 -16.52 15.60
CA PRO A 121 -0.98 -16.28 14.67
C PRO A 121 -1.05 -14.91 13.98
N HIS A 122 -2.20 -14.23 14.01
CA HIS A 122 -2.30 -12.84 13.54
C HIS A 122 -1.44 -11.88 14.37
N ASP A 123 -1.11 -12.22 15.61
CA ASP A 123 -0.28 -11.37 16.47
C ASP A 123 1.19 -11.36 16.02
N ALA A 124 1.62 -12.34 15.22
CA ALA A 124 2.93 -12.35 14.54
C ALA A 124 2.92 -11.64 13.17
N LEU A 125 1.76 -11.18 12.69
CA LEU A 125 1.64 -10.54 11.38
C LEU A 125 2.01 -9.06 11.45
N PHE A 126 3.29 -8.77 11.25
CA PHE A 126 3.78 -7.40 11.08
C PHE A 126 3.87 -7.03 9.59
N GLY A 127 3.60 -5.76 9.25
CA GLY A 127 3.71 -5.23 7.90
C GLY A 127 5.14 -4.84 7.50
N GLY A 128 5.27 -4.00 6.47
CA GLY A 128 6.54 -3.41 6.05
C GLY A 128 7.15 -2.50 7.12
N ARG A 129 8.49 -2.48 7.19
CA ARG A 129 9.23 -1.72 8.20
C ARG A 129 9.30 -0.24 7.82
N THR A 130 8.87 0.64 8.72
CA THR A 130 8.79 2.10 8.45
C THR A 130 9.70 2.93 9.35
N ASN A 131 10.54 2.28 10.19
CA ASN A 131 11.49 2.90 11.11
C ASN A 131 12.48 1.87 11.70
N ALA A 132 13.60 2.35 12.25
CA ALA A 132 14.57 1.56 13.02
C ALA A 132 14.09 1.24 14.45
N PHE A 133 14.68 0.20 15.08
CA PHE A 133 14.21 -0.62 16.22
C PHE A 133 13.61 0.11 17.43
N LYS A 134 12.70 -0.58 18.13
CA LYS A 134 12.44 -0.40 19.57
C LYS A 134 13.34 -1.40 20.31
N LEU A 135 14.33 -0.92 21.06
CA LEU A 135 15.31 -1.81 21.71
C LEU A 135 14.87 -2.25 23.13
N TYR A 136 14.12 -1.39 23.84
CA TYR A 136 13.65 -1.64 25.20
C TYR A 136 12.13 -1.44 25.31
N HIS A 137 11.41 -2.42 25.88
CA HIS A 137 9.95 -2.40 25.97
C HIS A 137 9.42 -1.16 26.70
N LYS A 138 9.73 -1.06 28.00
CA LYS A 138 9.21 0.01 28.87
C LYS A 138 9.71 1.40 28.49
N ALA A 139 10.98 1.53 28.11
CA ALA A 139 11.51 2.82 27.63
C ALA A 139 10.80 3.31 26.35
N ALA A 140 10.39 2.40 25.47
CA ALA A 140 9.63 2.76 24.26
C ALA A 140 8.15 3.06 24.55
N GLU A 141 7.54 2.41 25.55
CA GLU A 141 6.18 2.76 26.01
C GLU A 141 6.14 4.14 26.66
N GLU A 142 7.15 4.46 27.48
CA GLU A 142 7.30 5.75 28.16
C GLU A 142 7.87 6.85 27.26
N GLN A 143 8.27 6.51 26.02
CA GLN A 143 8.97 7.41 25.09
C GLN A 143 10.19 8.08 25.75
N GLN A 144 10.93 7.31 26.55
CA GLN A 144 12.02 7.80 27.37
C GLN A 144 13.16 8.35 26.50
N THR A 145 13.50 9.63 26.73
CA THR A 145 14.52 10.39 25.98
C THR A 145 15.91 10.33 26.62
N LEU A 146 16.08 9.54 27.69
CA LEU A 146 17.32 9.32 28.42
C LEU A 146 17.74 7.84 28.35
N PRO A 147 19.03 7.51 28.58
CA PRO A 147 19.49 6.13 28.65
C PRO A 147 18.65 5.27 29.60
N CYS A 148 18.33 4.05 29.17
CA CYS A 148 17.43 3.14 29.89
C CYS A 148 18.05 2.66 31.21
N MET A 149 17.42 3.01 32.34
CA MET A 149 17.82 2.56 33.69
C MET A 149 16.93 1.43 34.24
N HIS A 150 16.02 0.92 33.41
CA HIS A 150 15.12 -0.18 33.77
C HIS A 150 15.89 -1.48 33.98
N ALA A 151 15.37 -2.35 34.86
CA ALA A 151 15.87 -3.70 35.05
C ALA A 151 15.57 -4.58 33.83
N ASP A 152 16.28 -5.70 33.68
CA ASP A 152 16.12 -6.57 32.51
C ASP A 152 14.70 -7.18 32.42
N GLU A 153 14.05 -7.44 33.55
CA GLU A 153 12.65 -7.88 33.59
C GLU A 153 11.69 -6.82 33.01
N GLU A 154 11.98 -5.54 33.23
CA GLU A 154 11.19 -4.41 32.72
C GLU A 154 11.49 -4.10 31.25
N ARG A 155 12.65 -4.55 30.76
CA ARG A 155 13.03 -4.45 29.34
C ARG A 155 12.45 -5.59 28.51
N ALA A 156 12.00 -6.66 29.14
CA ALA A 156 11.45 -7.84 28.48
C ALA A 156 10.28 -7.46 27.55
N ILE A 157 10.35 -7.95 26.32
CA ILE A 157 9.30 -7.75 25.32
C ILE A 157 8.43 -9.00 25.32
N HIS A 158 7.11 -8.83 25.41
CA HIS A 158 6.13 -9.90 25.28
C HIS A 158 5.40 -9.78 23.95
N GLY A 159 5.19 -10.91 23.27
CA GLY A 159 4.59 -10.91 21.94
C GLY A 159 4.68 -12.26 21.25
N CYS A 160 4.24 -12.26 20.00
CA CYS A 160 4.27 -13.40 19.11
C CYS A 160 5.18 -13.06 17.92
N TRP A 161 6.13 -13.93 17.60
CA TRP A 161 7.11 -13.67 16.54
C TRP A 161 7.33 -14.90 15.66
N VAL A 162 7.71 -14.63 14.42
CA VAL A 162 8.22 -15.67 13.54
C VAL A 162 9.64 -16.04 13.99
N SER A 163 9.92 -17.35 14.03
CA SER A 163 11.20 -17.88 14.52
C SER A 163 12.46 -17.23 13.92
N ILE A 164 12.45 -16.87 12.64
CA ILE A 164 13.62 -16.25 11.97
C ILE A 164 13.97 -14.87 12.52
N GLU A 165 12.98 -14.07 12.93
CA GLU A 165 13.22 -12.77 13.56
C GLU A 165 13.73 -12.95 15.00
N LEU A 166 13.21 -13.95 15.71
CA LEU A 166 13.70 -14.30 17.04
C LEU A 166 15.16 -14.76 17.00
N LEU A 167 15.51 -15.60 16.01
CA LEU A 167 16.90 -16.03 15.80
C LEU A 167 17.82 -14.84 15.48
N LYS A 168 17.37 -13.90 14.65
CA LYS A 168 18.13 -12.66 14.38
C LYS A 168 18.26 -11.81 15.66
N ALA A 169 17.24 -11.72 16.50
CA ALA A 169 17.34 -11.00 17.77
C ALA A 169 18.38 -11.66 18.71
N ILE A 170 18.39 -12.99 18.81
CA ILE A 170 19.39 -13.74 19.59
C ILE A 170 20.81 -13.49 19.05
N GLU A 171 20.99 -13.47 17.72
CA GLU A 171 22.26 -13.11 17.07
C GLU A 171 22.73 -11.71 17.50
N LYS A 172 21.81 -10.76 17.71
CA LYS A 172 22.11 -9.41 18.22
C LYS A 172 22.25 -9.32 19.74
N GLY A 173 22.25 -10.44 20.46
CA GLY A 173 22.49 -10.50 21.91
C GLY A 173 21.24 -10.49 22.78
N TYR A 174 20.03 -10.57 22.21
CA TYR A 174 18.81 -10.76 23.01
C TYR A 174 18.75 -12.18 23.60
N VAL A 175 18.15 -12.30 24.78
CA VAL A 175 17.96 -13.59 25.47
C VAL A 175 16.47 -13.93 25.54
N VAL A 176 16.13 -15.20 25.28
CA VAL A 176 14.76 -15.70 25.43
C VAL A 176 14.49 -15.96 26.91
N VAL A 177 13.61 -15.16 27.51
CA VAL A 177 13.24 -15.28 28.93
C VAL A 177 12.27 -16.45 29.15
N LYS A 178 11.22 -16.55 28.33
CA LYS A 178 10.19 -17.59 28.43
C LYS A 178 9.54 -17.84 27.07
N VAL A 179 9.15 -19.09 26.80
CA VAL A 179 8.34 -19.48 25.65
C VAL A 179 7.04 -20.10 26.16
N ASP A 180 5.90 -19.49 25.82
CA ASP A 180 4.59 -19.98 26.25
C ASP A 180 4.03 -21.03 25.27
N GLU A 181 4.13 -20.82 23.96
CA GLU A 181 3.60 -21.71 22.93
C GLU A 181 4.45 -21.64 21.64
N VAL A 182 4.59 -22.76 20.93
CA VAL A 182 5.32 -22.85 19.65
C VAL A 182 4.49 -23.58 18.61
N TRP A 183 4.29 -22.94 17.46
CA TRP A 183 3.72 -23.55 16.27
C TRP A 183 4.85 -24.02 15.36
N HIS A 184 5.16 -25.31 15.42
CA HIS A 184 6.27 -25.91 14.68
C HIS A 184 5.78 -26.61 13.40
N PHE A 185 6.44 -26.31 12.28
CA PHE A 185 6.17 -26.90 10.97
C PHE A 185 7.38 -27.75 10.55
N PRO A 186 7.31 -29.09 10.69
CA PRO A 186 8.45 -29.97 10.41
C PRO A 186 8.75 -30.11 8.91
N GLN A 187 7.74 -29.87 8.06
CA GLN A 187 7.87 -29.89 6.61
C GLN A 187 8.04 -28.47 6.09
N ARG A 188 8.97 -28.29 5.16
CA ARG A 188 9.26 -27.01 4.50
C ARG A 188 9.39 -27.23 3.00
N SER A 189 9.08 -26.20 2.23
CA SER A 189 9.28 -26.18 0.78
C SER A 189 9.84 -24.82 0.38
N GLU A 190 10.86 -24.85 -0.45
CA GLU A 190 11.44 -23.66 -1.08
C GLU A 190 10.90 -23.45 -2.51
N THR A 191 10.11 -24.40 -3.03
CA THR A 191 9.70 -24.45 -4.44
C THR A 191 8.21 -24.23 -4.66
N LEU A 192 7.39 -24.30 -3.60
CA LEU A 192 5.92 -24.30 -3.69
C LEU A 192 5.34 -23.14 -4.53
N PHE A 193 5.95 -21.95 -4.44
CA PHE A 193 5.51 -20.76 -5.18
C PHE A 193 6.47 -20.34 -6.29
N CYS A 194 7.55 -21.07 -6.53
CA CYS A 194 8.57 -20.69 -7.52
C CYS A 194 7.98 -20.52 -8.91
N ASP A 195 7.20 -21.50 -9.38
CA ASP A 195 6.64 -21.46 -10.74
C ASP A 195 5.62 -20.33 -10.91
N TYR A 196 4.83 -20.06 -9.87
CA TYR A 196 3.93 -18.90 -9.82
C TYR A 196 4.71 -17.59 -9.95
N VAL A 197 5.71 -17.39 -9.09
CA VAL A 197 6.51 -16.15 -9.07
C VAL A 197 7.25 -15.99 -10.39
N LYS A 198 7.90 -17.04 -10.89
CA LYS A 198 8.64 -17.03 -12.17
C LYS A 198 7.74 -16.69 -13.35
N THR A 199 6.54 -17.26 -13.40
CA THR A 199 5.57 -17.01 -14.48
C THR A 199 5.12 -15.55 -14.50
N PHE A 200 4.69 -14.99 -13.37
CA PHE A 200 4.23 -13.61 -13.33
C PHE A 200 5.37 -12.59 -13.39
N LEU A 201 6.57 -12.96 -12.93
CA LEU A 201 7.77 -12.16 -13.09
C LEU A 201 8.21 -12.10 -14.56
N GLN A 202 8.15 -13.22 -15.28
CA GLN A 202 8.35 -13.26 -16.74
C GLN A 202 7.42 -12.27 -17.43
N PHE A 203 6.11 -12.39 -17.22
CA PHE A 203 5.13 -11.51 -17.89
C PHE A 203 5.32 -10.05 -17.50
N LYS A 204 5.65 -9.77 -16.23
CA LYS A 204 6.00 -8.42 -15.76
C LYS A 204 7.22 -7.88 -16.49
N GLN A 205 8.25 -8.70 -16.69
CA GLN A 205 9.50 -8.30 -17.32
C GLN A 205 9.31 -8.09 -18.82
N GLU A 206 8.65 -9.01 -19.52
CA GLU A 206 8.29 -8.88 -20.93
C GLU A 206 7.48 -7.59 -21.19
N SER A 207 6.53 -7.28 -20.31
CA SER A 207 5.70 -6.06 -20.41
C SER A 207 6.44 -4.76 -20.06
N SER A 208 7.67 -4.83 -19.58
CA SER A 208 8.47 -3.63 -19.26
C SER A 208 9.15 -3.04 -20.50
N GLY A 209 9.18 -3.79 -21.61
CA GLY A 209 10.04 -3.48 -22.74
C GLY A 209 11.51 -3.70 -22.42
N TYR A 210 12.37 -3.38 -23.39
CA TYR A 210 13.82 -3.45 -23.22
C TYR A 210 14.37 -2.26 -22.42
N PRO A 211 15.42 -2.47 -21.61
CA PRO A 211 16.23 -1.38 -21.05
C PRO A 211 16.79 -0.45 -22.14
N LYS A 212 17.12 0.79 -21.78
CA LYS A 212 17.57 1.82 -22.75
C LYS A 212 18.88 1.47 -23.45
N ASP A 213 19.71 0.68 -22.78
CA ASP A 213 21.01 0.18 -23.22
C ASP A 213 20.90 -1.08 -24.10
N VAL A 214 19.71 -1.69 -24.20
CA VAL A 214 19.47 -2.86 -25.06
C VAL A 214 18.86 -2.41 -26.39
N VAL A 215 19.69 -2.27 -27.41
CA VAL A 215 19.29 -1.66 -28.70
C VAL A 215 19.43 -2.65 -29.86
N THR A 216 20.58 -3.32 -29.96
CA THR A 216 20.87 -4.24 -31.06
C THR A 216 20.25 -5.61 -30.81
N ASP A 217 20.12 -6.42 -31.86
CA ASP A 217 19.59 -7.78 -31.69
C ASP A 217 20.54 -8.67 -30.84
N GLY A 218 21.85 -8.43 -30.91
CA GLY A 218 22.82 -9.07 -30.02
C GLY A 218 22.66 -8.68 -28.55
N ASP A 219 22.26 -7.43 -28.27
CA ASP A 219 21.96 -6.97 -26.91
C ASP A 219 20.68 -7.63 -26.39
N LYS A 220 19.65 -7.77 -27.24
CA LYS A 220 18.39 -8.44 -26.88
C LYS A 220 18.60 -9.92 -26.56
N GLU A 221 19.38 -10.61 -27.38
CA GLU A 221 19.74 -12.01 -27.13
C GLU A 221 20.52 -12.17 -25.82
N SER A 222 21.49 -11.28 -25.58
CA SER A 222 22.27 -11.27 -24.34
C SER A 222 21.38 -10.99 -23.13
N TYR A 223 20.49 -10.00 -23.21
CA TYR A 223 19.53 -9.68 -22.16
C TYR A 223 18.65 -10.88 -21.77
N VAL A 224 18.12 -11.62 -22.75
CA VAL A 224 17.29 -12.82 -22.48
C VAL A 224 18.13 -13.95 -21.89
N ARG A 225 19.35 -14.16 -22.37
CA ARG A 225 20.28 -15.17 -21.82
C ARG A 225 20.63 -14.84 -20.37
N ASP A 226 21.05 -13.61 -20.10
CA ASP A 226 21.49 -13.17 -18.77
C ASP A 226 20.33 -13.26 -17.75
N TYR A 227 19.11 -12.91 -18.17
CA TYR A 227 17.92 -13.07 -17.35
C TYR A 227 17.62 -14.55 -17.03
N PHE A 228 17.80 -15.44 -18.01
CA PHE A 228 17.65 -16.88 -17.78
C PHE A 228 18.72 -17.44 -16.85
N GLU A 229 19.98 -17.05 -17.04
CA GLU A 229 21.10 -17.50 -16.20
C GLU A 229 20.95 -17.05 -14.74
N ARG A 230 20.42 -15.85 -14.51
CA ARG A 230 20.28 -15.27 -13.16
C ARG A 230 18.99 -15.67 -12.45
N GLU A 231 17.86 -15.67 -13.15
CA GLU A 231 16.53 -15.88 -12.55
C GLU A 231 15.96 -17.28 -12.82
N GLY A 232 16.56 -18.01 -13.77
CA GLY A 232 15.97 -19.25 -14.30
C GLY A 232 14.66 -18.99 -15.05
N ILE A 233 14.47 -17.79 -15.60
CA ILE A 233 13.26 -17.37 -16.32
C ILE A 233 13.60 -17.14 -17.79
N LYS A 234 12.97 -17.90 -18.67
CA LYS A 234 13.15 -17.76 -20.12
C LYS A 234 12.17 -16.72 -20.66
N LEU A 235 12.65 -15.49 -20.88
CA LEU A 235 11.86 -14.45 -21.54
C LEU A 235 11.60 -14.83 -23.01
N ASN A 236 10.42 -14.49 -23.51
CA ASN A 236 10.09 -14.64 -24.92
C ASN A 236 10.40 -13.34 -25.67
N LEU A 237 11.44 -13.37 -26.51
CA LEU A 237 11.90 -12.23 -27.33
C LEU A 237 10.75 -11.52 -28.07
N ASP A 238 9.82 -12.29 -28.65
CA ASP A 238 8.70 -11.76 -29.45
C ASP A 238 7.60 -11.10 -28.61
N LYS A 239 7.62 -11.31 -27.28
CA LYS A 239 6.64 -10.76 -26.34
C LYS A 239 7.18 -9.60 -25.52
N ILE A 240 8.47 -9.26 -25.65
CA ILE A 240 9.06 -8.12 -24.94
C ILE A 240 8.61 -6.83 -25.63
N GLU A 241 7.67 -6.14 -25.00
CA GLU A 241 7.10 -4.90 -25.47
C GLU A 241 6.70 -4.02 -24.28
N LEU A 242 6.89 -2.70 -24.40
CA LEU A 242 6.44 -1.76 -23.39
C LEU A 242 4.90 -1.77 -23.30
N ASN A 243 4.38 -2.46 -22.28
CA ASN A 243 2.95 -2.50 -21.97
C ASN A 243 2.73 -2.13 -20.49
N PRO A 244 2.53 -0.83 -20.17
CA PRO A 244 2.36 -0.35 -18.80
C PRO A 244 1.16 -1.00 -18.07
N ALA A 245 0.11 -1.34 -18.82
CA ALA A 245 -1.11 -1.96 -18.30
C ALA A 245 -0.84 -3.36 -17.80
N ARG A 246 -0.34 -4.21 -18.70
CA ARG A 246 0.00 -5.60 -18.42
C ARG A 246 1.06 -5.67 -17.33
N ARG A 247 2.10 -4.82 -17.39
CA ARG A 247 3.11 -4.70 -16.33
C ARG A 247 2.48 -4.42 -14.97
N SER A 248 1.54 -3.47 -14.90
CA SER A 248 0.86 -3.10 -13.65
C SER A 248 -0.01 -4.24 -13.12
N ILE A 249 -0.71 -4.97 -13.98
CA ILE A 249 -1.52 -6.14 -13.63
C ILE A 249 -0.62 -7.27 -13.10
N MET A 250 0.46 -7.61 -13.79
CA MET A 250 1.39 -8.66 -13.35
C MET A 250 2.05 -8.31 -12.01
N LYS A 251 2.43 -7.04 -11.82
CA LYS A 251 2.93 -6.55 -10.52
C LYS A 251 1.87 -6.68 -9.42
N LEU A 252 0.60 -6.36 -9.72
CA LEU A 252 -0.49 -6.51 -8.75
C LEU A 252 -0.70 -7.97 -8.35
N ILE A 253 -0.69 -8.89 -9.32
CA ILE A 253 -0.85 -10.34 -9.08
C ILE A 253 0.27 -10.87 -8.18
N LEU A 254 1.52 -10.47 -8.42
CA LEU A 254 2.65 -10.79 -7.54
C LEU A 254 2.45 -10.24 -6.12
N ASN A 255 2.08 -8.96 -6.01
CA ASN A 255 1.96 -8.29 -4.71
C ASN A 255 0.70 -8.68 -3.91
N SER A 256 -0.36 -9.15 -4.57
CA SER A 256 -1.62 -9.53 -3.91
C SER A 256 -1.59 -10.95 -3.32
N LEU A 257 -0.67 -11.82 -3.77
CA LEU A 257 -0.61 -13.22 -3.32
C LEU A 257 -0.45 -13.33 -1.80
N TRP A 258 0.59 -12.72 -1.24
CA TRP A 258 0.84 -12.80 0.22
C TRP A 258 -0.26 -12.08 1.01
N GLY A 259 -0.82 -11.00 0.47
CA GLY A 259 -1.93 -10.28 1.08
C GLY A 259 -3.20 -11.13 1.18
N ARG A 260 -3.41 -12.05 0.24
CA ARG A 260 -4.50 -13.03 0.28
C ARG A 260 -4.34 -13.98 1.46
N PHE A 261 -3.12 -14.44 1.73
CA PHE A 261 -2.85 -15.31 2.88
C PHE A 261 -3.11 -14.64 4.23
N CYS A 262 -3.08 -13.31 4.28
CA CYS A 262 -3.29 -12.50 5.47
C CYS A 262 -4.74 -12.01 5.66
N LEU A 263 -5.67 -12.41 4.79
CA LEU A 263 -7.01 -11.85 4.80
C LEU A 263 -7.70 -12.11 6.14
N ARG A 264 -8.18 -11.04 6.78
CA ARG A 264 -8.94 -11.16 8.03
C ARG A 264 -10.28 -11.83 7.75
N GLU A 265 -10.55 -12.89 8.48
CA GLU A 265 -11.83 -13.61 8.41
C GLU A 265 -12.91 -12.92 9.23
N GLY A 266 -14.18 -13.23 8.94
CA GLY A 266 -15.32 -12.74 9.72
C GLY A 266 -15.60 -11.24 9.57
N LEU A 267 -15.14 -10.60 8.49
CA LEU A 267 -15.46 -9.20 8.22
C LEU A 267 -16.98 -8.98 8.05
N PRO A 268 -17.52 -7.83 8.49
CA PRO A 268 -18.92 -7.49 8.27
C PRO A 268 -19.25 -7.49 6.78
N THR A 269 -20.23 -8.30 6.40
CA THR A 269 -20.77 -8.39 5.05
C THR A 269 -22.03 -7.55 4.96
N THR A 270 -22.17 -6.78 3.89
CA THR A 270 -23.39 -6.02 3.61
C THR A 270 -24.11 -6.66 2.43
N GLU A 271 -25.36 -7.06 2.63
CA GLU A 271 -26.19 -7.72 1.63
C GLU A 271 -27.47 -6.92 1.38
N ILE A 272 -27.95 -6.96 0.13
CA ILE A 272 -29.25 -6.44 -0.26
C ILE A 272 -30.21 -7.62 -0.27
N VAL A 273 -31.10 -7.67 0.71
CA VAL A 273 -32.04 -8.75 0.93
C VAL A 273 -33.42 -8.33 0.43
N LYS A 274 -33.95 -9.10 -0.52
CA LYS A 274 -35.31 -8.92 -1.06
C LYS A 274 -36.29 -10.00 -0.59
N ASP A 275 -35.75 -11.14 -0.17
CA ASP A 275 -36.52 -12.27 0.31
C ASP A 275 -36.75 -12.15 1.83
N PRO A 276 -38.01 -12.09 2.30
CA PRO A 276 -38.33 -12.06 3.72
C PRO A 276 -37.77 -13.24 4.51
N GLU A 277 -37.67 -14.43 3.90
CA GLU A 277 -37.13 -15.61 4.58
C GLU A 277 -35.62 -15.48 4.82
N GLN A 278 -34.88 -15.03 3.81
CA GLN A 278 -33.48 -14.66 3.96
C GLN A 278 -33.29 -13.58 5.03
N PHE A 279 -34.14 -12.56 5.05
CA PHE A 279 -34.08 -11.51 6.08
C PHE A 279 -34.29 -12.09 7.47
N ALA A 280 -35.34 -12.91 7.66
CA ALA A 280 -35.61 -13.59 8.92
C ALA A 280 -34.45 -14.49 9.37
N ARG A 281 -33.79 -15.19 8.44
CA ARG A 281 -32.59 -15.99 8.72
C ARG A 281 -31.43 -15.15 9.27
N HIS A 282 -31.24 -13.92 8.79
CA HIS A 282 -30.21 -13.04 9.35
C HIS A 282 -30.60 -12.48 10.72
N ILE A 283 -31.85 -12.06 10.90
CA ILE A 283 -32.31 -11.39 12.13
C ILE A 283 -32.51 -12.36 13.29
N PHE A 284 -33.09 -13.52 13.02
CA PHE A 284 -33.49 -14.49 14.04
C PHE A 284 -32.62 -15.74 14.07
N GLY A 285 -31.76 -15.93 13.06
CA GLY A 285 -30.81 -17.04 13.03
C GLY A 285 -29.66 -16.85 14.01
N THR A 286 -29.06 -17.96 14.46
CA THR A 286 -27.90 -17.95 15.38
C THR A 286 -26.56 -17.96 14.66
N GLU A 287 -26.57 -17.95 13.32
CA GLU A 287 -25.38 -17.98 12.47
C GLU A 287 -24.72 -16.60 12.34
N HIS A 288 -25.53 -15.54 12.42
CA HIS A 288 -25.12 -14.18 12.12
C HIS A 288 -25.35 -13.26 13.32
N GLU A 289 -24.37 -12.40 13.57
CA GLU A 289 -24.51 -11.24 14.44
C GLU A 289 -24.84 -10.02 13.59
N ILE A 290 -26.04 -9.47 13.79
CA ILE A 290 -26.52 -8.30 13.05
C ILE A 290 -25.87 -7.05 13.61
N ARG A 291 -25.18 -6.30 12.75
CA ARG A 291 -24.58 -5.01 13.11
C ARG A 291 -25.48 -3.85 12.73
N TYR A 292 -26.22 -3.98 11.63
CA TYR A 292 -27.09 -2.94 11.12
C TYR A 292 -28.08 -3.55 10.13
N PHE A 293 -29.31 -3.03 10.09
CA PHE A 293 -30.17 -3.21 8.93
C PHE A 293 -31.03 -1.95 8.71
N SER A 294 -31.49 -1.78 7.48
CA SER A 294 -32.41 -0.71 7.11
C SER A 294 -33.20 -1.10 5.87
N PHE A 295 -34.50 -0.77 5.87
CA PHE A 295 -35.34 -0.91 4.69
C PHE A 295 -35.10 0.26 3.75
N VAL A 296 -34.65 -0.05 2.53
CA VAL A 296 -34.47 0.92 1.44
C VAL A 296 -35.79 1.14 0.70
N SER A 297 -36.67 0.15 0.76
CA SER A 297 -38.07 0.21 0.33
C SER A 297 -38.86 -0.86 1.09
N ASP A 298 -40.18 -0.88 0.92
CA ASP A 298 -41.06 -1.87 1.55
C ASP A 298 -40.71 -3.33 1.20
N ALA A 299 -40.01 -3.56 0.09
CA ALA A 299 -39.64 -4.90 -0.40
C ALA A 299 -38.13 -5.19 -0.33
N VAL A 300 -37.30 -4.25 0.16
CA VAL A 300 -35.83 -4.41 0.12
C VAL A 300 -35.20 -3.89 1.39
N ALA A 301 -34.48 -4.78 2.08
CA ALA A 301 -33.64 -4.45 3.22
C ALA A 301 -32.15 -4.49 2.83
N ILE A 302 -31.36 -3.58 3.38
CA ILE A 302 -29.92 -3.73 3.49
C ILE A 302 -29.64 -4.30 4.86
N VAL A 303 -28.94 -5.42 4.92
CA VAL A 303 -28.53 -6.07 6.15
C VAL A 303 -27.02 -6.14 6.19
N GLN A 304 -26.43 -5.65 7.28
CA GLN A 304 -25.03 -5.83 7.59
C GLN A 304 -24.89 -6.80 8.75
N TRP A 305 -24.15 -7.87 8.51
CA TRP A 305 -23.96 -8.96 9.45
C TRP A 305 -22.51 -9.42 9.47
N SER A 306 -22.06 -9.97 10.59
CA SER A 306 -20.84 -10.78 10.67
C SER A 306 -21.23 -12.19 11.15
N TYR A 307 -20.43 -13.20 10.88
CA TYR A 307 -20.65 -14.50 11.52
C TYR A 307 -20.54 -14.33 13.04
N ALA A 308 -21.42 -15.02 13.78
CA ALA A 308 -21.28 -15.12 15.22
C ALA A 308 -19.92 -15.74 15.58
N ASN A 309 -19.40 -15.46 16.77
CA ASN A 309 -18.08 -15.94 17.18
C ASN A 309 -17.98 -17.47 17.04
N GLY A 310 -16.90 -17.95 16.41
CA GLY A 310 -16.67 -19.37 16.13
C GLY A 310 -17.54 -19.98 15.02
N LYS A 311 -18.41 -19.20 14.36
CA LYS A 311 -19.27 -19.68 13.24
C LYS A 311 -18.79 -19.29 11.85
N ALA A 312 -17.75 -18.45 11.76
CA ALA A 312 -17.11 -18.17 10.47
C ALA A 312 -16.40 -19.43 9.97
N ALA A 313 -16.72 -19.86 8.75
CA ALA A 313 -15.94 -20.91 8.11
C ALA A 313 -14.54 -20.36 7.76
N PRO A 314 -13.46 -21.13 8.01
CA PRO A 314 -12.14 -20.76 7.55
C PRO A 314 -12.12 -20.70 6.02
N THR A 315 -11.47 -19.68 5.51
CA THR A 315 -11.30 -19.42 4.09
C THR A 315 -10.18 -20.32 3.58
N ARG A 316 -10.48 -21.20 2.63
CA ARG A 316 -9.56 -22.27 2.19
C ARG A 316 -8.20 -21.79 1.65
N ASP A 317 -8.11 -20.53 1.24
CA ASP A 317 -6.93 -19.93 0.62
C ASP A 317 -6.28 -18.83 1.50
N VAL A 318 -6.60 -18.83 2.80
CA VAL A 318 -5.97 -17.97 3.80
C VAL A 318 -5.00 -18.82 4.65
N ASN A 319 -3.79 -18.33 4.82
CA ASN A 319 -2.78 -18.96 5.66
C ASN A 319 -1.87 -17.89 6.28
N VAL A 320 -2.28 -17.42 7.44
CA VAL A 320 -1.60 -16.34 8.17
C VAL A 320 -0.13 -16.65 8.47
N PHE A 321 0.27 -17.92 8.61
CA PHE A 321 1.67 -18.29 8.80
C PHE A 321 2.51 -17.96 7.56
N LEU A 322 2.02 -18.30 6.36
CA LEU A 322 2.70 -17.92 5.11
C LEU A 322 2.85 -16.40 5.01
N GLY A 323 1.79 -15.66 5.36
CA GLY A 323 1.80 -14.21 5.44
C GLY A 323 2.86 -13.66 6.40
N ALA A 324 2.90 -14.17 7.63
CA ALA A 324 3.84 -13.75 8.66
C ALA A 324 5.30 -14.07 8.28
N PHE A 325 5.59 -15.27 7.78
CA PHE A 325 6.92 -15.63 7.30
C PHE A 325 7.35 -14.78 6.10
N THR A 326 6.44 -14.51 5.15
CA THR A 326 6.74 -13.66 3.98
C THR A 326 7.19 -12.26 4.41
N THR A 327 6.45 -11.62 5.32
CA THR A 327 6.81 -10.27 5.78
C THR A 327 8.03 -10.27 6.70
N ALA A 328 8.24 -11.33 7.50
CA ALA A 328 9.43 -11.49 8.32
C ALA A 328 10.71 -11.60 7.47
N HIS A 329 10.70 -12.42 6.41
CA HIS A 329 11.81 -12.48 5.46
C HIS A 329 12.07 -11.12 4.81
N ALA A 330 11.02 -10.44 4.31
CA ALA A 330 11.17 -9.11 3.72
C ALA A 330 11.77 -8.07 4.69
N ARG A 331 11.41 -8.13 5.99
CA ARG A 331 12.00 -7.25 7.01
C ARG A 331 13.46 -7.58 7.29
N LEU A 332 13.85 -8.85 7.26
CA LEU A 332 15.23 -9.29 7.47
C LEU A 332 16.13 -8.92 6.29
N GLU A 333 15.65 -9.06 5.05
CA GLU A 333 16.37 -8.60 3.85
C GLU A 333 16.71 -7.10 3.93
N LEU A 334 15.71 -6.26 4.27
CA LEU A 334 15.95 -4.84 4.47
C LEU A 334 16.90 -4.60 5.65
N TYR A 335 16.75 -5.36 6.74
CA TYR A 335 17.57 -5.21 7.94
C TYR A 335 19.05 -5.52 7.69
N ASP A 336 19.37 -6.51 6.87
CA ASP A 336 20.77 -6.85 6.57
C ASP A 336 21.50 -5.69 5.88
N VAL A 337 20.79 -4.90 5.06
CA VAL A 337 21.34 -3.67 4.48
C VAL A 337 21.44 -2.56 5.53
N MET A 338 20.40 -2.38 6.35
CA MET A 338 20.37 -1.39 7.42
C MET A 338 21.52 -1.60 8.42
N GLU A 339 21.79 -2.86 8.77
CA GLU A 339 22.87 -3.21 9.69
C GLU A 339 24.24 -2.79 9.15
N ARG A 340 24.51 -3.07 7.88
CA ARG A 340 25.80 -2.69 7.26
C ARG A 340 25.95 -1.18 7.09
N LEU A 341 24.84 -0.47 6.87
CA LEU A 341 24.84 0.99 6.79
C LEU A 341 25.03 1.65 8.17
N GLY A 342 24.52 1.02 9.24
CA GLY A 342 24.63 1.56 10.60
C GLY A 342 24.11 3.00 10.71
N ASP A 343 24.93 3.88 11.27
CA ASP A 343 24.59 5.29 11.51
C ASP A 343 24.44 6.12 10.22
N ARG A 344 24.83 5.58 9.06
CA ARG A 344 24.62 6.26 7.77
C ARG A 344 23.17 6.21 7.30
N LEU A 345 22.35 5.33 7.87
CA LEU A 345 20.94 5.20 7.52
C LEU A 345 20.13 6.39 8.05
N LEU A 346 19.51 7.13 7.14
CA LEU A 346 18.65 8.28 7.47
C LEU A 346 17.17 7.88 7.55
N TYR A 347 16.69 6.99 6.67
CA TYR A 347 15.29 6.61 6.59
C TYR A 347 15.08 5.25 5.90
N CYS A 348 13.99 4.55 6.24
CA CYS A 348 13.55 3.35 5.53
C CYS A 348 12.02 3.25 5.45
N ASP A 349 11.48 2.75 4.34
CA ASP A 349 10.08 2.35 4.22
C ASP A 349 9.94 1.11 3.34
N THR A 350 9.63 -0.01 4.01
CA THR A 350 9.27 -1.33 3.47
C THR A 350 10.35 -2.02 2.64
N ASP A 351 10.78 -1.39 1.56
CA ASP A 351 11.68 -1.87 0.51
C ASP A 351 12.63 -0.76 0.01
N SER A 352 12.68 0.38 0.71
CA SER A 352 13.49 1.55 0.35
C SER A 352 14.33 2.06 1.54
N LEU A 353 15.49 2.63 1.23
CA LEU A 353 16.46 3.18 2.17
C LEU A 353 16.94 4.55 1.67
N ILE A 354 17.13 5.50 2.58
CA ILE A 354 17.85 6.76 2.33
C ILE A 354 19.02 6.79 3.30
N TYR A 355 20.22 7.03 2.80
CA TYR A 355 21.44 6.97 3.58
C TYR A 355 22.46 8.00 3.09
N THR A 356 23.48 8.26 3.90
CA THR A 356 24.60 9.14 3.53
C THR A 356 25.66 8.33 2.79
N ALA A 357 26.13 8.82 1.64
CA ALA A 357 27.23 8.20 0.88
C ALA A 357 28.58 8.79 1.32
N LYS A 358 29.61 7.95 1.45
CA LYS A 358 30.97 8.36 1.82
C LYS A 358 32.00 7.53 1.07
N ASP A 359 33.05 8.19 0.57
CA ASP A 359 34.12 7.53 -0.19
C ASP A 359 34.82 6.46 0.64
N GLY A 360 34.97 5.27 0.06
CA GLY A 360 35.66 4.13 0.69
C GLY A 360 34.83 3.34 1.70
N GLU A 361 33.58 3.72 1.94
CA GLU A 361 32.66 2.94 2.78
C GLU A 361 31.75 2.01 1.98
N TYR A 362 31.03 1.12 2.68
CA TYR A 362 30.08 0.19 2.05
C TYR A 362 28.97 0.94 1.32
N GLU A 363 28.72 0.54 0.08
CA GLU A 363 27.59 0.97 -0.73
C GLU A 363 26.72 -0.25 -1.05
N PRO A 364 25.40 -0.21 -0.82
CA PRO A 364 24.52 -1.31 -1.17
C PRO A 364 24.61 -1.62 -2.67
N PRO A 365 24.84 -2.90 -3.06
CA PRO A 365 24.96 -3.26 -4.45
C PRO A 365 23.64 -3.02 -5.18
N LEU A 366 23.73 -2.42 -6.37
CA LEU A 366 22.58 -2.21 -7.25
C LEU A 366 22.53 -3.29 -8.32
N GLY A 367 21.33 -3.56 -8.81
CA GLY A 367 21.15 -4.45 -9.95
C GLY A 367 19.71 -4.49 -10.47
N PRO A 368 19.51 -5.10 -11.65
CA PRO A 368 18.21 -5.15 -12.32
C PRO A 368 17.38 -6.40 -11.97
N TYR A 369 17.91 -7.30 -11.14
CA TYR A 369 17.32 -8.62 -10.87
C TYR A 369 16.43 -8.60 -9.63
N LEU A 370 15.71 -9.70 -9.40
CA LEU A 370 14.88 -9.87 -8.22
C LEU A 370 15.73 -9.75 -6.95
N SER A 371 15.21 -9.02 -5.97
CA SER A 371 15.87 -8.66 -4.70
C SER A 371 17.02 -7.66 -4.80
N ASP A 372 17.48 -7.29 -6.00
CA ASP A 372 18.48 -6.23 -6.15
C ASP A 372 17.88 -4.86 -5.77
N LEU A 373 18.72 -4.01 -5.19
CA LEU A 373 18.37 -2.61 -4.95
C LEU A 373 18.48 -1.82 -6.27
N THR A 374 17.60 -0.85 -6.45
CA THR A 374 17.60 0.04 -7.62
C THR A 374 17.77 1.49 -7.17
N ASP A 375 18.54 2.26 -7.93
CA ASP A 375 18.66 3.70 -7.74
C ASP A 375 17.36 4.42 -8.17
N GLU A 376 16.64 4.99 -7.20
CA GLU A 376 15.40 5.74 -7.43
C GLU A 376 15.59 7.22 -7.82
N VAL A 377 16.76 7.82 -7.52
CA VAL A 377 17.03 9.22 -7.88
C VAL A 377 17.55 9.33 -9.30
N GLY A 378 18.26 8.30 -9.74
CA GLY A 378 18.65 8.08 -11.12
C GLY A 378 20.12 8.42 -11.39
N PRO A 379 20.66 7.94 -12.53
CA PRO A 379 22.09 7.93 -12.76
C PRO A 379 22.76 9.31 -12.66
N GLY A 380 23.80 9.40 -11.83
CA GLY A 380 24.58 10.62 -11.63
C GLY A 380 23.81 11.74 -10.92
N ASP A 381 22.72 11.43 -10.23
CA ASP A 381 22.05 12.33 -9.29
C ASP A 381 22.20 11.78 -7.87
N HIS A 382 22.08 12.65 -6.87
CA HIS A 382 22.10 12.25 -5.46
C HIS A 382 21.33 13.27 -4.64
N ILE A 383 20.85 12.86 -3.46
CA ILE A 383 20.17 13.76 -2.53
C ILE A 383 21.21 14.67 -1.86
N THR A 384 20.99 15.98 -1.92
CA THR A 384 21.83 16.99 -1.26
C THR A 384 21.22 17.52 0.03
N LEU A 385 19.89 17.40 0.17
CA LEU A 385 19.15 17.76 1.37
C LEU A 385 18.04 16.73 1.60
N PHE A 386 17.97 16.19 2.81
CA PHE A 386 16.92 15.28 3.25
C PHE A 386 16.41 15.69 4.62
N LEU A 387 15.09 15.76 4.79
CA LEU A 387 14.45 15.96 6.09
C LEU A 387 13.26 15.02 6.24
N SER A 388 13.03 14.59 7.48
CA SER A 388 11.87 13.77 7.85
C SER A 388 11.15 14.39 9.04
N ALA A 389 9.84 14.61 8.90
CA ALA A 389 8.96 14.92 10.02
C ALA A 389 8.40 13.65 10.68
N GLY A 390 8.79 12.46 10.21
CA GLY A 390 8.33 11.18 10.75
C GLY A 390 8.01 10.15 9.67
N PRO A 391 7.55 8.95 10.07
CA PRO A 391 7.25 7.88 9.13
C PRO A 391 6.24 8.29 8.05
N LYS A 392 6.68 8.14 6.78
CA LYS A 392 5.96 8.49 5.54
C LYS A 392 5.70 9.99 5.34
N SER A 393 6.45 10.84 6.05
CA SER A 393 6.39 12.30 5.95
C SER A 393 7.79 12.89 5.85
N TYR A 394 8.29 13.08 4.64
CA TYR A 394 9.67 13.51 4.37
C TYR A 394 9.75 14.37 3.11
N GLY A 395 10.85 15.12 2.98
CA GLY A 395 11.17 15.93 1.82
C GLY A 395 12.65 15.80 1.45
N TYR A 396 12.96 15.89 0.17
CA TYR A 396 14.35 15.90 -0.29
C TYR A 396 14.58 16.76 -1.52
N VAL A 397 15.83 17.21 -1.70
CA VAL A 397 16.33 17.90 -2.89
C VAL A 397 17.49 17.11 -3.46
N THR A 398 17.51 16.92 -4.77
CA THR A 398 18.64 16.28 -5.47
C THR A 398 19.61 17.31 -6.04
N ALA A 399 20.83 16.87 -6.34
CA ALA A 399 21.87 17.70 -6.97
C ALA A 399 21.42 18.28 -8.32
N LYS A 400 20.57 17.56 -9.06
CA LYS A 400 19.94 18.06 -10.31
C LYS A 400 18.71 18.96 -10.07
N GLY A 401 18.41 19.34 -8.84
CA GLY A 401 17.36 20.29 -8.49
C GLY A 401 15.95 19.69 -8.37
N LYS A 402 15.81 18.36 -8.38
CA LYS A 402 14.51 17.71 -8.17
C LYS A 402 14.11 17.84 -6.70
N VAL A 403 12.94 18.43 -6.45
CA VAL A 403 12.33 18.48 -5.12
C VAL A 403 11.27 17.39 -5.01
N CYS A 404 11.33 16.61 -3.94
CA CYS A 404 10.31 15.61 -3.62
C CYS A 404 9.69 15.90 -2.25
N MET A 405 8.37 15.82 -2.16
CA MET A 405 7.62 15.92 -0.92
C MET A 405 6.67 14.73 -0.78
N LYS A 406 6.71 14.08 0.39
CA LYS A 406 5.81 13.00 0.79
C LYS A 406 5.20 13.34 2.14
N VAL A 407 3.88 13.23 2.26
CA VAL A 407 3.17 13.55 3.49
C VAL A 407 2.12 12.47 3.77
N LYS A 408 2.20 11.85 4.95
CA LYS A 408 1.28 10.79 5.34
C LYS A 408 -0.14 11.32 5.51
N GLY A 409 -1.07 10.78 4.72
CA GLY A 409 -2.50 11.01 4.90
C GLY A 409 -3.00 12.37 4.44
N ILE A 410 -2.17 13.22 3.85
CA ILE A 410 -2.58 14.49 3.23
C ILE A 410 -2.36 14.35 1.73
N THR A 411 -3.37 14.77 0.94
CA THR A 411 -3.19 14.84 -0.51
C THR A 411 -2.49 16.15 -0.85
N LEU A 412 -1.33 16.08 -1.50
CA LEU A 412 -0.64 17.23 -2.07
C LEU A 412 -1.35 17.69 -3.35
N ASN A 413 -2.52 18.30 -3.19
CA ASN A 413 -3.20 19.08 -4.23
C ASN A 413 -2.54 20.47 -4.32
N ALA A 414 -2.90 21.29 -5.31
CA ALA A 414 -2.26 22.61 -5.46
C ALA A 414 -2.37 23.48 -4.19
N VAL A 415 -3.56 23.61 -3.58
CA VAL A 415 -3.75 24.34 -2.32
C VAL A 415 -2.80 23.84 -1.21
N ASN A 416 -2.74 22.54 -0.97
CA ASN A 416 -1.89 21.98 0.07
C ASN A 416 -0.40 22.05 -0.29
N SER A 417 -0.06 22.06 -1.57
CA SER A 417 1.34 22.15 -2.03
C SER A 417 1.90 23.56 -1.91
N GLU A 418 1.03 24.59 -1.84
CA GLU A 418 1.43 25.97 -1.55
C GLU A 418 1.83 26.15 -0.07
N VAL A 419 1.23 25.39 0.85
CA VAL A 419 1.50 25.49 2.30
C VAL A 419 2.42 24.40 2.83
N ILE A 420 2.38 23.20 2.26
CA ILE A 420 3.29 22.10 2.58
C ILE A 420 4.41 22.08 1.55
N THR A 421 5.39 22.95 1.80
CA THR A 421 6.60 23.10 1.02
C THR A 421 7.77 22.45 1.76
N LEU A 422 8.92 22.39 1.10
CA LEU A 422 10.15 21.98 1.77
C LEU A 422 10.51 22.95 2.91
N ASP A 423 10.33 24.25 2.70
CA ASP A 423 10.63 25.26 3.72
C ASP A 423 9.73 25.14 4.95
N SER A 424 8.43 24.86 4.76
CA SER A 424 7.55 24.65 5.90
C SER A 424 7.86 23.35 6.64
N LEU A 425 8.34 22.32 5.94
CA LEU A 425 8.86 21.10 6.57
C LEU A 425 10.15 21.38 7.38
N ILE A 426 11.09 22.15 6.82
CA ILE A 426 12.32 22.57 7.52
C ILE A 426 11.95 23.32 8.79
N GLY A 427 11.10 24.34 8.70
CA GLY A 427 10.67 25.11 9.87
C GLY A 427 9.98 24.26 10.94
N LEU A 428 9.19 23.26 10.55
CA LEU A 428 8.59 22.31 11.49
C LEU A 428 9.63 21.46 12.23
N VAL A 429 10.60 20.91 11.50
CA VAL A 429 11.65 20.05 12.08
C VAL A 429 12.61 20.88 12.95
N ASP A 430 13.06 22.03 12.46
CA ASP A 430 13.96 22.93 13.20
C ASP A 430 13.34 23.42 14.50
N HIS A 431 12.07 23.83 14.47
CA HIS A 431 11.34 24.24 15.67
C HIS A 431 11.24 23.07 16.66
N TYR A 432 10.91 21.87 16.20
CA TYR A 432 10.82 20.69 17.05
C TYR A 432 12.16 20.31 17.68
N VAL A 433 13.28 20.45 16.94
CA VAL A 433 14.63 20.17 17.45
C VAL A 433 15.09 21.25 18.45
N THR A 434 14.87 22.52 18.11
CA THR A 434 15.37 23.67 18.87
C THR A 434 14.57 23.91 20.15
N GLU A 435 13.24 23.93 20.04
CA GLU A 435 12.35 24.25 21.16
C GLU A 435 11.92 23.02 21.96
N ARG A 436 12.18 21.81 21.43
CA ARG A 436 11.65 20.55 21.98
C ARG A 436 10.12 20.55 22.12
N ASP A 437 9.45 21.30 21.25
CA ASP A 437 8.00 21.48 21.23
C ASP A 437 7.38 20.98 19.93
N ASN A 438 6.21 20.37 20.02
CA ASN A 438 5.42 19.84 18.90
C ASN A 438 4.09 20.58 18.70
N SER A 439 4.02 21.83 19.15
CA SER A 439 2.83 22.67 18.97
C SER A 439 2.74 23.25 17.55
N LEU A 440 3.88 23.51 16.89
CA LEU A 440 3.92 24.05 15.54
C LEU A 440 3.34 23.07 14.51
N HIS A 441 2.48 23.58 13.63
CA HIS A 441 1.80 22.79 12.63
C HIS A 441 1.38 23.62 11.41
N VAL A 442 1.27 22.95 10.27
CA VAL A 442 0.69 23.50 9.03
C VAL A 442 -0.73 22.95 8.87
N LEU A 443 -1.66 23.79 8.41
CA LEU A 443 -3.04 23.39 8.14
C LEU A 443 -3.19 22.99 6.67
N ALA A 444 -3.67 21.77 6.44
CA ALA A 444 -3.94 21.24 5.12
C ALA A 444 -5.44 21.02 4.91
N HIS A 445 -5.94 21.49 3.77
CA HIS A 445 -7.34 21.37 3.39
C HIS A 445 -7.59 20.05 2.67
N ASN A 446 -8.59 19.32 3.12
CA ASN A 446 -8.88 17.99 2.60
C ASN A 446 -10.38 17.89 2.29
N ASP A 447 -10.69 17.73 1.00
CA ASP A 447 -12.03 17.48 0.51
C ASP A 447 -12.18 16.00 0.18
N THR A 448 -13.24 15.38 0.69
CA THR A 448 -13.53 13.98 0.40
C THR A 448 -15.02 13.75 0.25
N ILE A 449 -15.39 12.78 -0.58
CA ILE A 449 -16.76 12.29 -0.67
C ILE A 449 -16.96 11.29 0.47
N VAL A 450 -17.88 11.61 1.38
CA VAL A 450 -18.25 10.73 2.48
C VAL A 450 -19.60 10.11 2.18
N ARG A 451 -19.69 8.78 2.35
CA ARG A 451 -20.94 8.06 2.28
C ARG A 451 -21.62 8.05 3.65
N ASN A 452 -22.84 8.56 3.71
CA ASN A 452 -23.73 8.27 4.82
C ASN A 452 -24.20 6.82 4.68
N LYS A 453 -23.69 5.94 5.55
CA LYS A 453 -24.01 4.51 5.49
C LYS A 453 -25.48 4.22 5.83
N LYS A 454 -26.15 5.09 6.60
CA LYS A 454 -27.54 4.87 7.00
C LYS A 454 -28.50 5.13 5.85
N ASN A 455 -28.33 6.26 5.18
CA ASN A 455 -29.26 6.73 4.15
C ASN A 455 -28.75 6.44 2.73
N LEU A 456 -27.57 5.82 2.59
CA LEU A 456 -26.87 5.57 1.33
C LEU A 456 -26.58 6.83 0.49
N THR A 457 -26.65 8.01 1.09
CA THR A 457 -26.36 9.28 0.41
C THR A 457 -24.87 9.58 0.41
N LEU A 458 -24.43 10.32 -0.61
CA LEU A 458 -23.07 10.84 -0.72
C LEU A 458 -23.09 12.34 -0.44
N HIS A 459 -22.14 12.80 0.37
CA HIS A 459 -21.97 14.23 0.63
C HIS A 459 -20.49 14.58 0.55
N ASN A 460 -20.20 15.77 0.04
CA ASN A 460 -18.86 16.34 0.12
C ASN A 460 -18.61 16.78 1.56
N LYS A 461 -17.45 16.40 2.10
CA LYS A 461 -16.99 16.84 3.41
C LYS A 461 -15.62 17.48 3.26
N SER A 462 -15.56 18.77 3.56
CA SER A 462 -14.32 19.52 3.72
C SER A 462 -13.89 19.48 5.17
N PHE A 463 -12.61 19.22 5.42
CA PHE A 463 -12.04 19.28 6.76
C PHE A 463 -10.56 19.64 6.70
N VAL A 464 -10.06 20.20 7.80
CA VAL A 464 -8.66 20.62 7.92
C VAL A 464 -7.88 19.56 8.69
N LYS A 465 -6.69 19.21 8.20
CA LYS A 465 -5.72 18.35 8.89
C LYS A 465 -4.56 19.20 9.39
N LYS A 466 -4.08 18.89 10.60
CA LYS A 466 -2.85 19.46 11.14
C LYS A 466 -1.67 18.58 10.72
N PHE A 467 -0.76 19.13 9.95
CA PHE A 467 0.53 18.53 9.63
C PHE A 467 1.57 19.03 10.63
N LYS A 468 2.22 18.12 11.34
CA LYS A 468 3.24 18.42 12.36
C LYS A 468 4.27 17.30 12.43
N VAL A 469 5.33 17.52 13.18
CA VAL A 469 6.37 16.52 13.44
C VAL A 469 5.82 15.37 14.29
N VAL A 470 6.17 14.14 13.93
CA VAL A 470 5.77 12.90 14.60
C VAL A 470 6.98 11.97 14.72
N TYR A 471 7.71 12.11 15.82
CA TYR A 471 8.73 11.16 16.27
C TYR A 471 8.17 10.38 17.48
N ASP A 472 7.37 9.36 17.19
CA ASP A 472 6.72 8.49 18.19
C ASP A 472 7.45 7.14 18.37
N LYS A 473 8.59 6.95 17.68
CA LYS A 473 9.34 5.69 17.65
C LYS A 473 10.84 5.83 17.93
N ARG A 474 11.37 7.04 17.89
CA ARG A 474 12.79 7.37 18.09
C ARG A 474 12.90 8.74 18.76
N VAL A 475 14.00 8.95 19.45
CA VAL A 475 14.41 10.25 19.99
C VAL A 475 15.17 11.00 18.90
N LEU A 476 14.72 12.20 18.55
CA LEU A 476 15.47 13.11 17.66
C LEU A 476 16.44 13.94 18.52
N LEU A 477 17.71 13.99 18.16
CA LEU A 477 18.75 14.73 18.87
C LEU A 477 18.94 16.16 18.34
N PRO A 478 19.65 17.04 19.08
CA PRO A 478 19.91 18.42 18.63
C PRO A 478 20.70 18.52 17.33
N ASP A 479 21.48 17.49 16.99
CA ASP A 479 22.24 17.37 15.75
C ASP A 479 21.43 16.69 14.62
N PHE A 480 20.11 16.57 14.79
CA PHE A 480 19.17 15.94 13.86
C PHE A 480 19.36 14.43 13.66
N THR A 481 20.30 13.79 14.39
CA THR A 481 20.40 12.33 14.41
C THR A 481 19.24 11.73 15.21
N THR A 482 18.97 10.44 15.01
CA THR A 482 17.89 9.76 15.74
C THR A 482 18.40 8.54 16.45
N LEU A 483 17.94 8.34 17.67
CA LEU A 483 18.29 7.19 18.48
C LEU A 483 17.03 6.45 18.97
N PRO A 484 17.12 5.13 19.19
CA PRO A 484 16.03 4.38 19.80
C PRO A 484 15.68 4.92 21.20
N TYR A 485 14.43 4.72 21.63
CA TYR A 485 14.03 5.09 23.00
C TYR A 485 14.77 4.25 24.03
N GLY A 486 15.25 4.90 25.09
CA GLY A 486 16.14 4.27 26.06
C GLY A 486 17.56 4.02 25.55
N PHE A 487 17.85 4.43 24.30
CA PHE A 487 19.09 4.21 23.53
C PHE A 487 19.46 2.73 23.45
#